data_AF-A0A2N5CW74-F1
#
_entry.id   AF-A0A2N5CW74-F1
#
_cell.length_a   1.000
_cell.length_b   1.000
_cell.length_c   1.000
_cell.angle_alpha   90.00
_cell.angle_beta   90.00
_cell.angle_gamma   90.00
#
_symmetry.space_group_name_H-M   'P 1'
#
loop_
_entity.id
_entity.type
_entity.pdbx_description
1 polymer ?
#
loop_
_entity_poly.entity_id
_entity_poly.type
_entity_poly.pdbx_seq_one_letter_code
_entity_poly.pdbx_strand_id
1 'polypeptide(L)' 'MKAEPSIFDDNDDAAEAAADAEGLADLEAGRTISHEKMKAWLLSWGTPEETPPPKAD' A
#
# COMPACT_ATOMS: atom_id res chain seq x y z
N MET A 1 36.92 1.22 -8.32
CA MET A 1 35.69 1.97 -8.61
C MET A 1 34.95 2.18 -7.30
N LYS A 2 34.31 3.34 -7.08
CA LYS A 2 33.34 3.49 -5.98
C LYS A 2 31.99 2.97 -6.47
N ALA A 3 31.27 2.25 -5.61
CA ALA A 3 29.90 1.84 -5.90
C ALA A 3 29.02 3.09 -5.99
N GLU A 4 28.03 3.05 -6.88
CA GLU A 4 27.02 4.10 -6.93
C GLU A 4 26.09 3.98 -5.71
N PRO A 5 25.51 5.11 -5.24
CA PRO A 5 24.52 5.11 -4.16
C PRO A 5 23.33 4.22 -4.51
N SER A 6 22.80 3.52 -3.50
CA SER A 6 21.58 2.74 -3.63
C SER A 6 20.38 3.66 -3.80
N ILE A 7 19.37 3.23 -4.56
CA ILE A 7 18.06 3.89 -4.61
C ILE A 7 17.34 3.90 -3.25
N PHE A 8 17.83 3.12 -2.28
CA PHE A 8 17.33 3.05 -0.90
C PHE A 8 18.15 3.89 0.09
N ASP A 9 19.22 4.57 -0.37
CA ASP A 9 20.05 5.40 0.51
C ASP A 9 19.47 6.82 0.73
N ASP A 10 18.55 7.24 -0.14
CA ASP A 10 17.80 8.50 0.01
C ASP A 10 16.56 8.28 0.89
N ASN A 11 16.62 8.75 2.15
CA ASN A 11 15.46 8.81 3.04
C ASN A 11 14.96 10.26 3.11
N ASP A 12 13.76 10.51 2.59
CA ASP A 12 13.06 11.79 2.74
C ASP A 12 12.11 11.70 3.94
N ASP A 13 12.63 12.03 5.13
CA ASP A 13 11.87 11.97 6.38
C ASP A 13 10.58 12.80 6.34
N ALA A 14 10.56 13.89 5.56
CA ALA A 14 9.37 14.74 5.45
C ALA A 14 8.29 14.08 4.59
N ALA A 15 8.69 13.38 3.52
CA ALA A 15 7.77 12.60 2.70
C ALA A 15 7.18 11.42 3.49
N GLU A 16 7.99 10.71 4.27
CA GLU A 16 7.54 9.62 5.15
C GLU A 16 6.52 10.12 6.19
N ALA A 17 6.84 11.21 6.89
CA ALA A 17 5.93 11.80 7.88
C ALA A 17 4.59 12.28 7.27
N ALA A 18 4.63 12.78 6.03
CA ALA A 18 3.43 13.17 5.31
C ALA A 18 2.57 11.95 4.92
N ALA A 19 3.19 10.86 4.47
CA ALA A 19 2.51 9.61 4.13
C ALA A 19 1.85 8.97 5.36
N ASP A 20 2.53 8.97 6.51
CA ASP A 20 1.96 8.49 7.78
C ASP A 20 0.73 9.31 8.20
N ALA A 21 0.80 10.65 8.09
CA ALA A 21 -0.31 11.53 8.41
C ALA A 21 -1.51 11.31 7.49
N GLU A 22 -1.28 11.07 6.19
CA GLU A 22 -2.31 10.70 5.23
C GLU A 22 -2.96 9.36 5.60
N GLY A 23 -2.17 8.34 5.89
CA GLY A 23 -2.66 7.02 6.30
C GLY A 23 -3.54 7.09 7.55
N LEU A 24 -3.13 7.84 8.58
CA LEU A 24 -3.95 8.05 9.77
C LEU A 24 -5.28 8.77 9.46
N ALA A 25 -5.27 9.76 8.55
CA ALA A 25 -6.48 10.44 8.12
C ALA A 25 -7.42 9.53 7.32
N ASP A 26 -6.89 8.60 6.52
CA ASP A 26 -7.64 7.57 5.82
C ASP A 26 -8.30 6.59 6.79
N LEU A 27 -7.57 6.16 7.83
CA LEU A 27 -8.10 5.31 8.90
C LEU A 27 -9.29 5.97 9.61
N GLU A 28 -9.13 7.23 10.03
CA GLU A 28 -10.20 7.99 10.72
C GLU A 28 -11.41 8.21 9.81
N ALA A 29 -11.18 8.45 8.52
CA ALA A 29 -12.25 8.62 7.54
C ALA A 29 -12.90 7.31 7.08
N GLY A 30 -12.47 6.16 7.62
CA GLY A 30 -13.01 4.85 7.26
C GLY A 30 -12.64 4.40 5.84
N ARG A 31 -11.63 4.99 5.20
CA ARG A 31 -11.14 4.59 3.86
C ARG A 31 -10.28 3.33 3.92
N THR A 32 -10.77 2.31 4.63
CA THR A 32 -10.08 1.04 4.85
C THR A 32 -10.76 -0.11 4.14
N ILE A 33 -9.99 -1.14 3.81
CA ILE A 33 -10.49 -2.38 3.23
C ILE A 33 -10.17 -3.50 4.21
N SER A 34 -11.18 -4.27 4.62
CA SER A 34 -10.97 -5.42 5.48
C SER A 34 -9.98 -6.42 4.90
N HIS A 35 -9.21 -7.04 5.80
CA HIS A 35 -8.23 -8.07 5.46
C HIS A 35 -8.81 -9.17 4.57
N GLU A 36 -10.02 -9.66 4.88
CA GLU A 36 -10.66 -10.74 4.13
C GLU A 36 -10.94 -10.37 2.68
N LYS A 37 -11.42 -9.13 2.41
CA LYS A 37 -11.65 -8.64 1.04
C LYS A 37 -10.34 -8.51 0.27
N MET A 38 -9.31 -7.95 0.91
CA MET A 38 -7.99 -7.80 0.30
C MET A 38 -7.36 -9.16 -0.03
N LYS A 39 -7.41 -10.11 0.91
CA LYS A 39 -6.89 -11.46 0.75
C LYS A 39 -7.60 -12.23 -0.35
N ALA A 40 -8.93 -12.20 -0.40
CA ALA A 40 -9.70 -12.87 -1.43
C ALA A 40 -9.31 -12.39 -2.84
N TRP A 41 -9.13 -11.07 -2.99
CA TRP A 41 -8.67 -10.48 -4.24
C TRP A 41 -7.26 -10.91 -4.62
N LEU A 42 -6.28 -10.80 -3.70
CA LEU A 42 -4.90 -11.23 -3.95
C LEU A 42 -4.78 -12.71 -4.30
N LEU A 43 -5.61 -13.58 -3.70
CA LEU A 43 -5.63 -15.00 -4.02
C LEU A 43 -6.26 -15.31 -5.39
N SER A 44 -7.06 -14.38 -5.93
CA SER A 44 -7.66 -14.53 -7.26
C SER A 44 -6.69 -14.20 -8.40
N TRP A 45 -5.60 -13.50 -8.11
CA TRP A 45 -4.63 -13.08 -9.13
C TRP A 45 -3.97 -14.25 -9.84
N GLY A 46 -3.94 -14.18 -11.18
CA GLY A 46 -3.33 -15.23 -12.01
C GLY A 46 -4.15 -16.53 -12.09
N THR A 47 -5.39 -16.50 -11.63
CA THR A 47 -6.36 -17.60 -11.77
C THR A 47 -7.45 -17.23 -12.79
N PRO A 48 -8.15 -18.21 -13.39
CA PRO A 48 -9.34 -17.92 -14.19
C PRO A 48 -10.45 -17.14 -13.44
N GLU A 49 -10.43 -17.18 -12.11
CA GLU A 49 -11.39 -16.55 -11.21
C GLU A 49 -10.94 -15.16 -10.73
N GLU A 50 -9.97 -14.51 -11.39
CA GLU A 50 -9.48 -13.19 -11.02
C GLU A 50 -10.62 -12.16 -10.91
N THR A 51 -10.64 -11.42 -9.81
CA THR A 51 -11.67 -10.44 -9.48
C THR A 51 -11.15 -9.00 -9.55
N PRO A 52 -12.02 -8.00 -9.77
CA PRO A 52 -11.59 -6.60 -9.68
C PRO A 52 -11.15 -6.24 -8.24
N PRO A 53 -10.31 -5.20 -8.07
CA PRO A 53 -9.88 -4.75 -6.75
C PRO A 53 -11.06 -4.45 -5.81
N PRO A 54 -10.96 -4.82 -4.52
CA PRO A 54 -12.00 -4.55 -3.54
C PRO A 54 -12.12 -3.05 -3.27
N LYS A 55 -13.34 -2.61 -2.94
CA LYS A 55 -13.62 -1.24 -2.48
C LYS A 55 -13.50 -1.14 -0.97
N ALA A 56 -13.36 0.08 -0.45
CA ALA A 56 -13.46 0.37 0.98
C ALA A 56 -14.77 -0.20 1.59
N ASP A 57 -14.74 -0.46 2.89
CA ASP A 57 -15.88 -1.01 3.65
C ASP A 57 -17.00 0.00 3.91
#